data_AF-X1SHC3-F1
#
_entry.id   AF-X1SHC3-F1
#
_cell.length_a   1.000
_cell.length_b   1.000
_cell.length_c   1.000
_cell.angle_alpha   90.00
_cell.angle_beta   90.00
_cell.angle_gamma   90.00
#
_symmetry.space_group_name_H-M   'P 1'
#
loop_
_entity.id
_entity.type
_entity.pdbx_description
1 polymer ?
#
loop_
_entity_poly.entity_id
_entity_poly.type
_entity_poly.pdbx_seq_one_letter_code
_entity_poly.pdbx_strand_id
1 'polypeptide(L)'
;DFSADEESVAPQEMEFLDRWILEKCFRTGKKILKAYENYEYHIIFHTIYNFFTVELSSFYLDVLKDRLYCSGKKSLLRRSAQTALFNLLKSTLALMAPILPFTTEEVWEIMPAFKGKGESIHLEEFPAFNEKWLDDALFEEGESLLLAREKVLKELEIARKAERIGNSLEASVVLRVPSSQQELLKKYKKELPSLFIVSAVELQSQSGEELEAEVSKAPGSKCQRCWNFSPYVGKSSEYPHFCKRCEEVVKTINS
;
A
#
# COMPACT_ATOMS: atom_id res chain seq x y z
N ASP A 1 -17.59 -6.30 -1.37
CA ASP A 1 -18.44 -6.43 -0.18
C ASP A 1 -18.12 -5.31 0.83
N PHE A 2 -17.82 -4.10 0.36
CA PHE A 2 -17.46 -2.98 1.22
C PHE A 2 -18.59 -1.95 1.21
N SER A 3 -19.14 -1.64 2.39
CA SER A 3 -20.10 -0.55 2.60
C SER A 3 -19.37 0.66 3.17
N ALA A 4 -19.22 1.73 2.39
CA ALA A 4 -18.45 2.89 2.84
C ALA A 4 -19.06 3.55 4.09
N ASP A 5 -20.38 3.56 4.22
CA ASP A 5 -21.07 4.22 5.34
C ASP A 5 -20.93 3.45 6.66
N GLU A 6 -20.72 2.14 6.61
CA GLU A 6 -20.68 1.27 7.79
C GLU A 6 -19.27 0.74 8.10
N GLU A 7 -18.47 0.53 7.05
CA GLU A 7 -17.20 -0.19 7.14
C GLU A 7 -15.99 0.71 6.98
N SER A 8 -16.16 2.00 6.66
CA SER A 8 -15.04 2.95 6.68
C SER A 8 -14.38 3.02 8.05
N VAL A 9 -13.08 3.29 8.06
CA VAL A 9 -12.25 3.41 9.26
C VAL A 9 -11.89 4.88 9.46
N ALA A 10 -11.93 5.36 10.70
CA ALA A 10 -11.55 6.74 11.00
C ALA A 10 -10.06 6.96 10.67
N PRO A 11 -9.64 8.15 10.16
CA PRO A 11 -8.26 8.39 9.75
C PRO A 11 -7.22 7.97 10.79
N GLN A 12 -7.40 8.31 12.06
CA GLN A 12 -6.46 7.96 13.14
C GLN A 12 -6.31 6.45 13.41
N GLU A 13 -7.30 5.64 13.01
CA GLU A 13 -7.29 4.17 13.16
C GLU A 13 -6.78 3.46 11.90
N MET A 14 -6.56 4.20 10.82
CA MET A 14 -6.03 3.65 9.57
C MET A 14 -4.53 3.36 9.67
N GLU A 15 -4.12 2.32 8.96
CA GLU A 15 -2.73 1.97 8.77
C GLU A 15 -1.96 3.15 8.17
N PHE A 16 -0.72 3.32 8.61
CA PHE A 16 0.13 4.44 8.21
C PHE A 16 0.23 4.58 6.69
N LEU A 17 0.49 3.47 5.98
CA LEU A 17 0.63 3.46 4.53
C LEU A 17 -0.66 3.87 3.80
N ASP A 18 -1.82 3.53 4.36
CA ASP A 18 -3.12 3.85 3.77
C ASP A 18 -3.43 5.35 3.91
N ARG A 19 -3.08 5.96 5.05
CA ARG A 19 -3.13 7.42 5.21
C ARG A 19 -2.12 8.13 4.31
N TRP A 20 -0.93 7.55 4.17
CA TRP A 20 0.13 8.13 3.35
C TRP A 20 -0.28 8.25 1.88
N ILE A 21 -0.85 7.20 1.29
CA ILE A 21 -1.28 7.26 -0.12
C ILE A 21 -2.46 8.23 -0.31
N LEU A 22 -3.34 8.37 0.70
CA LEU A 22 -4.43 9.35 0.65
C LEU A 22 -3.89 10.78 0.70
N GLU A 23 -2.94 11.06 1.57
CA GLU A 23 -2.24 12.34 1.61
C GLU A 23 -1.51 12.62 0.27
N LYS A 24 -0.83 11.61 -0.30
CA LYS A 24 -0.19 11.70 -1.62
C LYS A 24 -1.20 12.02 -2.72
N CYS A 25 -2.36 11.37 -2.70
CA CYS A 25 -3.47 11.64 -3.62
C CYS A 25 -3.98 13.07 -3.48
N PHE A 26 -4.11 13.57 -2.26
CA PHE A 26 -4.59 14.93 -1.98
C PHE A 26 -3.62 16.00 -2.50
N ARG A 27 -2.32 15.82 -2.26
CA ARG A 27 -1.27 16.70 -2.81
C ARG A 27 -1.27 16.69 -4.34
N THR A 28 -1.41 15.50 -4.92
CA THR A 28 -1.51 15.29 -6.37
C THR A 28 -2.77 15.96 -6.94
N GLY A 29 -3.90 15.82 -6.27
CA GLY A 29 -5.17 16.42 -6.62
C GLY A 29 -5.12 17.95 -6.65
N LYS A 30 -4.52 18.58 -5.64
CA LYS A 30 -4.30 20.04 -5.62
C LYS A 30 -3.49 20.53 -6.82
N LYS A 31 -2.45 19.80 -7.20
CA LYS A 31 -1.66 20.10 -8.41
C LYS A 31 -2.51 19.99 -9.68
N ILE A 32 -3.37 18.96 -9.78
CA ILE A 32 -4.28 18.77 -10.91
C ILE A 32 -5.32 19.89 -11.00
N LEU A 33 -5.95 20.25 -9.87
CA LEU A 33 -6.92 21.36 -9.84
C LEU A 33 -6.28 22.67 -10.28
N LYS A 34 -5.04 22.95 -9.85
CA LYS A 34 -4.31 24.13 -10.31
C LYS A 34 -4.03 24.10 -11.82
N ALA A 35 -3.71 22.94 -12.36
CA ALA A 35 -3.52 22.78 -13.80
C ALA A 35 -4.85 22.96 -14.58
N TYR A 36 -6.00 22.55 -14.02
CA TYR A 36 -7.31 22.87 -14.61
C TYR A 36 -7.57 24.38 -14.65
N GLU A 37 -7.30 25.10 -13.56
CA GLU A 37 -7.44 26.58 -13.51
C GLU A 37 -6.60 27.29 -14.57
N ASN A 38 -5.42 26.74 -14.86
CA ASN A 38 -4.47 27.32 -15.81
C ASN A 38 -4.62 26.78 -17.25
N TYR A 39 -5.57 25.88 -17.51
CA TYR A 39 -5.75 25.18 -18.78
C TYR A 39 -4.52 24.35 -19.23
N GLU A 40 -3.75 23.83 -18.28
CA GLU A 40 -2.51 23.06 -18.50
C GLU A 40 -2.80 21.55 -18.60
N TYR A 41 -3.61 21.13 -19.59
CA TYR A 41 -4.11 19.75 -19.70
C TYR A 41 -3.02 18.67 -19.77
N HIS A 42 -1.86 18.99 -20.34
CA HIS A 42 -0.71 18.09 -20.39
C HIS A 42 -0.17 17.76 -18.98
N ILE A 43 -0.17 18.74 -18.06
CA ILE A 43 0.21 18.53 -16.66
C ILE A 43 -0.79 17.60 -15.98
N ILE A 44 -2.09 17.78 -16.24
CA ILE A 44 -3.14 16.94 -15.68
C ILE A 44 -2.93 15.48 -16.11
N PHE A 45 -2.81 15.24 -17.41
CA PHE A 45 -2.59 13.91 -17.97
C PHE A 45 -1.36 13.23 -17.36
N HIS A 46 -0.20 13.88 -17.40
CA HIS A 46 1.03 13.28 -16.87
C HIS A 46 0.97 13.06 -15.35
N THR A 47 0.34 13.97 -14.60
CA THR A 47 0.22 13.86 -13.14
C THR A 47 -0.69 12.69 -12.76
N ILE A 48 -1.86 12.55 -13.38
CA ILE A 48 -2.78 11.42 -13.15
C ILE A 48 -2.12 10.11 -13.59
N TYR A 49 -1.54 10.08 -14.79
CA TYR A 49 -0.90 8.89 -15.33
C TYR A 49 0.22 8.40 -14.42
N ASN A 50 1.10 9.29 -13.96
CA ASN A 50 2.18 8.93 -13.04
C ASN A 50 1.63 8.45 -11.69
N PHE A 51 0.58 9.07 -11.16
CA PHE A 51 -0.04 8.63 -9.91
C PHE A 51 -0.58 7.20 -10.02
N PHE A 52 -1.30 6.87 -11.09
CA PHE A 52 -1.81 5.51 -11.31
C PHE A 52 -0.70 4.49 -11.56
N THR A 53 0.33 4.84 -12.33
CA THR A 53 1.37 3.88 -12.73
C THR A 53 2.41 3.67 -11.63
N VAL A 54 2.92 4.73 -11.04
CA VAL A 54 4.00 4.67 -10.04
C VAL A 54 3.43 4.43 -8.65
N GLU A 55 2.57 5.33 -8.17
CA GLU A 55 2.12 5.32 -6.78
C GLU A 55 1.11 4.20 -6.49
N LEU A 56 0.14 4.00 -7.39
CA LEU A 56 -0.88 2.96 -7.21
C LEU A 56 -0.41 1.59 -7.73
N SER A 57 -0.21 1.43 -9.04
CA SER A 57 0.00 0.12 -9.65
C SER A 57 1.33 -0.52 -9.25
N SER A 58 2.45 0.22 -9.36
CA SER A 58 3.78 -0.33 -9.10
C SER A 58 4.13 -0.44 -7.61
N PHE A 59 3.35 0.24 -6.76
CA PHE A 59 3.62 0.32 -5.33
C PHE A 59 2.42 -0.07 -4.47
N TYR A 60 1.48 0.85 -4.24
CA TYR A 60 0.50 0.71 -3.17
C TYR A 60 -0.41 -0.50 -3.35
N LEU A 61 -0.92 -0.73 -4.57
CA LEU A 61 -1.78 -1.87 -4.88
C LEU A 61 -1.03 -3.20 -4.78
N ASP A 62 0.27 -3.23 -5.07
CA ASP A 62 1.09 -4.45 -4.98
C ASP A 62 1.35 -4.84 -3.52
N VAL A 63 1.72 -3.85 -2.69
CA VAL A 63 1.88 -4.02 -1.24
C VAL A 63 0.55 -4.44 -0.58
N LEU A 64 -0.57 -3.91 -1.06
CA LEU A 64 -1.90 -4.18 -0.51
C LEU A 64 -2.41 -5.60 -0.69
N LYS A 65 -1.98 -6.33 -1.72
CA LYS A 65 -2.53 -7.67 -2.08
C LYS A 65 -2.53 -8.61 -0.89
N ASP A 66 -1.45 -8.63 -0.12
CA ASP A 66 -1.35 -9.48 1.07
C ASP A 66 -2.44 -9.16 2.10
N ARG A 67 -2.65 -7.87 2.40
CA ARG A 67 -3.70 -7.45 3.35
C ARG A 67 -5.10 -7.73 2.81
N LEU A 68 -5.38 -7.41 1.55
CA LEU A 68 -6.71 -7.58 0.94
C LEU A 68 -7.12 -9.05 0.79
N TYR A 69 -6.18 -9.92 0.43
CA TYR A 69 -6.47 -11.33 0.13
C TYR A 69 -6.32 -12.23 1.35
N CYS A 70 -5.41 -11.90 2.28
CA CYS A 70 -5.06 -12.79 3.38
C CYS A 70 -5.59 -12.34 4.74
N SER A 71 -6.01 -11.09 4.93
CA SER A 71 -6.59 -10.68 6.21
C SER A 71 -8.03 -11.21 6.37
N GLY A 72 -8.52 -11.27 7.61
CA GLY A 72 -9.93 -11.60 7.88
C GLY A 72 -10.89 -10.56 7.30
N LYS A 73 -12.11 -10.99 6.93
CA LYS A 73 -13.10 -10.13 6.25
C LYS A 73 -13.39 -8.82 7.00
N LYS A 74 -13.47 -8.88 8.33
CA LYS A 74 -13.76 -7.74 9.23
C LYS A 74 -12.51 -7.15 9.89
N SER A 75 -11.30 -7.54 9.48
CA SER A 75 -10.09 -7.06 10.15
C SER A 75 -9.87 -5.57 9.90
N LEU A 76 -9.29 -4.86 10.88
CA LEU A 76 -8.91 -3.46 10.73
C LEU A 76 -7.95 -3.27 9.56
N LEU A 77 -6.98 -4.17 9.39
CA LEU A 77 -6.03 -4.16 8.26
C LEU A 77 -6.72 -4.14 6.89
N ARG A 78 -7.77 -4.95 6.71
CA ARG A 78 -8.52 -5.02 5.45
C ARG A 78 -9.42 -3.80 5.29
N ARG A 79 -10.14 -3.39 6.34
CA ARG A 79 -11.05 -2.24 6.31
C ARG A 79 -10.32 -0.91 6.09
N SER A 80 -9.14 -0.73 6.69
CA SER A 80 -8.27 0.43 6.45
C SER A 80 -7.89 0.53 4.97
N ALA A 81 -7.41 -0.58 4.38
CA ALA A 81 -7.10 -0.66 2.96
C ALA A 81 -8.30 -0.34 2.07
N GLN A 82 -9.47 -0.93 2.36
CA GLN A 82 -10.69 -0.68 1.60
C GLN A 82 -11.17 0.77 1.71
N THR A 83 -11.06 1.37 2.90
CA THR A 83 -11.36 2.79 3.13
C THR A 83 -10.48 3.67 2.25
N ALA A 84 -9.17 3.41 2.21
CA ALA A 84 -8.27 4.16 1.34
C ALA A 84 -8.56 3.94 -0.14
N LEU A 85 -8.77 2.71 -0.59
CA LEU A 85 -9.12 2.42 -1.99
C LEU A 85 -10.41 3.10 -2.43
N PHE A 86 -11.42 3.12 -1.57
CA PHE A 86 -12.68 3.81 -1.85
C PHE A 86 -12.49 5.32 -2.03
N ASN A 87 -11.75 5.97 -1.12
CA ASN A 87 -11.45 7.40 -1.20
C ASN A 87 -10.59 7.74 -2.42
N LEU A 88 -9.55 6.93 -2.69
CA LEU A 88 -8.73 7.07 -3.89
C LEU A 88 -9.56 6.97 -5.16
N LEU A 89 -10.44 5.96 -5.27
CA LEU A 89 -11.32 5.78 -6.42
C LEU A 89 -12.25 7.00 -6.59
N LYS A 90 -12.94 7.40 -5.52
CA LYS A 90 -13.86 8.55 -5.55
C LYS A 90 -13.17 9.82 -6.03
N SER A 91 -12.04 10.17 -5.42
CA SER A 91 -11.30 11.40 -5.74
C SER A 91 -10.72 11.36 -7.16
N THR A 92 -10.15 10.24 -7.58
CA THR A 92 -9.54 10.14 -8.91
C THR A 92 -10.58 10.12 -10.03
N LEU A 93 -11.75 9.49 -9.83
CA LEU A 93 -12.85 9.56 -10.79
C LEU A 93 -13.31 11.00 -11.02
N ALA A 94 -13.53 11.76 -9.95
CA ALA A 94 -13.90 13.17 -10.07
C ALA A 94 -12.85 13.96 -10.86
N LEU A 95 -11.56 13.79 -10.54
CA LEU A 95 -10.46 14.45 -11.25
C LEU A 95 -10.33 14.05 -12.73
N MET A 96 -10.74 12.82 -13.09
CA MET A 96 -10.64 12.29 -14.45
C MET A 96 -11.88 12.58 -15.30
N ALA A 97 -13.02 12.90 -14.67
CA ALA A 97 -14.31 13.05 -15.35
C ALA A 97 -14.31 14.04 -16.53
N PRO A 98 -13.63 15.21 -16.47
CA PRO A 98 -13.57 16.12 -17.61
C PRO A 98 -12.76 15.58 -18.81
N ILE A 99 -11.92 14.56 -18.61
CA ILE A 99 -11.03 14.01 -19.66
C ILE A 99 -11.58 12.69 -20.19
N LEU A 100 -12.16 11.85 -19.33
CA LEU A 100 -12.62 10.49 -19.66
C LEU A 100 -14.11 10.31 -19.30
N PRO A 101 -15.03 11.10 -19.88
CA PRO A 101 -16.37 11.25 -19.34
C PRO A 101 -17.18 9.96 -19.29
N PHE A 102 -17.11 9.15 -20.34
CA PHE A 102 -17.83 7.87 -20.41
C PHE A 102 -17.25 6.83 -19.46
N THR A 103 -15.92 6.72 -19.40
CA THR A 103 -15.25 5.74 -18.53
C THR A 103 -15.49 6.06 -17.06
N THR A 104 -15.44 7.34 -16.66
CA THR A 104 -15.71 7.71 -15.27
C THR A 104 -17.17 7.52 -14.90
N GLU A 105 -18.10 7.72 -15.83
CA GLU A 105 -19.53 7.46 -15.61
C GLU A 105 -19.80 5.97 -15.36
N GLU A 106 -19.28 5.09 -16.23
CA GLU A 106 -19.41 3.63 -16.08
C GLU A 106 -18.87 3.14 -14.74
N VAL A 107 -17.68 3.63 -14.35
CA VAL A 107 -17.09 3.24 -13.05
C VAL A 107 -17.91 3.82 -11.90
N TRP A 108 -18.45 5.05 -12.03
CA TRP A 108 -19.31 5.66 -11.02
C TRP A 108 -20.57 4.85 -10.79
N GLU A 109 -21.25 4.37 -11.83
CA GLU A 109 -22.43 3.52 -11.73
C GLU A 109 -22.16 2.24 -10.93
N ILE A 110 -21.03 1.58 -11.19
CA ILE A 110 -20.65 0.30 -10.56
C ILE A 110 -20.05 0.47 -9.16
N MET A 111 -19.52 1.66 -8.84
CA MET A 111 -18.93 1.96 -7.53
C MET A 111 -19.95 1.73 -6.39
N PRO A 112 -19.55 1.15 -5.24
CA PRO A 112 -20.45 0.94 -4.11
C PRO A 112 -21.22 2.21 -3.73
N ALA A 113 -22.51 2.05 -3.43
CA ALA A 113 -23.33 3.15 -2.93
C ALA A 113 -22.78 3.69 -1.60
N PHE A 114 -22.92 5.00 -1.40
CA PHE A 114 -22.55 5.69 -0.17
C PHE A 114 -23.47 6.89 0.03
N LYS A 115 -23.58 7.37 1.26
CA LYS A 115 -24.43 8.50 1.59
C LYS A 115 -23.99 9.75 0.83
N GLY A 116 -24.91 10.30 0.04
CA GLY A 116 -24.66 11.49 -0.77
C GLY A 116 -24.01 11.23 -2.13
N LYS A 117 -23.94 9.97 -2.60
CA LYS A 117 -23.56 9.67 -3.99
C LYS A 117 -24.63 10.23 -4.94
N GLY A 118 -24.25 11.15 -5.83
CA GLY A 118 -25.10 11.63 -6.91
C GLY A 118 -25.31 10.59 -8.02
N GLU A 119 -26.27 10.88 -8.90
CA GLU A 119 -26.67 9.98 -10.00
C GLU A 119 -25.56 9.82 -11.05
N SER A 120 -24.79 10.90 -11.30
CA SER A 120 -23.73 10.95 -12.31
C SER A 120 -22.51 11.64 -11.74
N ILE A 121 -21.31 11.17 -12.09
CA ILE A 121 -20.05 11.82 -11.68
C ILE A 121 -19.94 13.22 -12.27
N HIS A 122 -20.61 13.49 -13.40
CA HIS A 122 -20.60 14.80 -14.06
C HIS A 122 -21.46 15.86 -13.34
N LEU A 123 -22.22 15.45 -12.33
CA LEU A 123 -22.97 16.34 -11.44
C LEU A 123 -22.26 16.56 -10.10
N GLU A 124 -21.14 15.88 -9.88
CA GLU A 124 -20.33 16.03 -8.66
C GLU A 124 -19.37 17.21 -8.77
N GLU A 125 -19.06 17.79 -7.61
CA GLU A 125 -18.00 18.80 -7.51
C GLU A 125 -16.62 18.12 -7.40
N PHE A 126 -15.59 18.85 -7.80
CA PHE A 126 -14.24 18.40 -7.49
C PHE A 126 -14.03 18.33 -5.97
N PRO A 127 -13.29 17.31 -5.48
CA PRO A 127 -12.92 17.24 -4.08
C PRO A 127 -12.11 18.47 -3.67
N ALA A 128 -12.51 19.12 -2.57
CA ALA A 128 -11.84 20.33 -2.08
C ALA A 128 -10.44 20.05 -1.50
N PHE A 129 -10.10 18.79 -1.20
CA PHE A 129 -8.82 18.37 -0.61
C PHE A 129 -8.40 19.17 0.65
N ASN A 130 -9.39 19.50 1.49
CA ASN A 130 -9.19 20.24 2.74
C ASN A 130 -8.87 19.34 3.93
N GLU A 131 -9.22 18.05 3.85
CA GLU A 131 -8.88 17.09 4.90
C GLU A 131 -7.38 16.76 4.84
N LYS A 132 -6.76 16.62 6.01
CA LYS A 132 -5.35 16.25 6.14
C LYS A 132 -5.29 14.83 6.68
N TRP A 133 -4.77 13.89 5.89
CA TRP A 133 -4.67 12.48 6.28
C TRP A 133 -3.40 12.20 7.09
N LEU A 134 -2.35 12.95 6.80
CA LEU A 134 -1.09 12.97 7.56
C LEU A 134 -0.57 14.39 7.68
N ASP A 135 0.07 14.68 8.82
CA ASP A 135 0.90 15.88 8.92
C ASP A 135 2.12 15.80 8.00
N ASP A 136 2.76 16.94 7.76
CA ASP A 136 3.87 17.03 6.82
C ASP A 136 5.07 16.20 7.27
N ALA A 137 5.34 16.12 8.58
CA ALA A 137 6.46 15.34 9.10
C ALA A 137 6.25 13.84 8.86
N LEU A 138 5.05 13.32 9.15
CA LEU A 138 4.69 11.93 8.90
C LEU A 138 4.65 11.59 7.40
N PHE A 139 4.26 12.55 6.56
CA PHE A 139 4.32 12.36 5.11
C PHE A 139 5.77 12.18 4.62
N GLU A 140 6.68 13.03 5.08
CA GLU A 140 8.12 12.94 4.75
C GLU A 140 8.79 11.67 5.31
N GLU A 141 8.33 11.17 6.46
CA GLU A 141 8.73 9.84 6.94
C GLU A 141 8.37 8.73 5.93
N GLY A 142 7.18 8.81 5.32
CA GLY A 142 6.75 7.88 4.27
C GLY A 142 7.57 8.00 2.99
N GLU A 143 7.89 9.22 2.54
CA GLU A 143 8.81 9.43 1.40
C GLU A 143 10.18 8.80 1.69
N SER A 144 10.69 8.96 2.92
CA SER A 144 11.95 8.34 3.35
C SER A 144 11.90 6.80 3.36
N LEU A 145 10.76 6.21 3.73
CA LEU A 145 10.55 4.76 3.64
C LEU A 145 10.53 4.25 2.20
N LEU A 146 10.04 5.05 1.24
CA LEU A 146 10.07 4.70 -0.18
C LEU A 146 11.48 4.70 -0.75
N LEU A 147 12.34 5.64 -0.32
CA LEU A 147 13.75 5.62 -0.70
C LEU A 147 14.45 4.35 -0.20
N ALA A 148 14.14 3.91 1.03
CA ALA A 148 14.62 2.63 1.54
C ALA A 148 14.10 1.44 0.71
N ARG A 149 12.82 1.49 0.31
CA ARG A 149 12.20 0.47 -0.55
C ARG A 149 12.90 0.36 -1.90
N GLU A 150 13.22 1.48 -2.57
CA GLU A 150 13.93 1.46 -3.85
C GLU A 150 15.28 0.74 -3.75
N LYS A 151 16.04 1.01 -2.69
CA LYS A 151 17.30 0.31 -2.41
C LYS A 151 17.09 -1.20 -2.27
N VAL A 152 16.09 -1.62 -1.50
CA VAL A 152 15.77 -3.04 -1.32
C VAL A 152 15.34 -3.70 -2.62
N LEU A 153 14.46 -3.05 -3.40
CA LEU A 153 14.01 -3.59 -4.68
C LEU A 153 15.17 -3.83 -5.64
N LYS A 154 16.13 -2.90 -5.70
CA LYS A 154 17.34 -3.07 -6.51
C LYS A 154 18.11 -4.33 -6.12
N GLU A 155 18.32 -4.56 -4.83
CA GLU A 155 19.03 -5.75 -4.34
C GLU A 155 18.23 -7.05 -4.54
N LEU A 156 16.89 -6.99 -4.44
CA LEU A 156 16.02 -8.11 -4.78
C LEU A 156 16.12 -8.49 -6.26
N GLU A 157 16.22 -7.52 -7.17
CA GLU A 157 16.44 -7.79 -8.60
C GLU A 157 17.82 -8.39 -8.88
N ILE A 158 18.87 -7.91 -8.21
CA ILE A 158 20.21 -8.51 -8.29
C ILE A 158 20.18 -9.96 -7.79
N ALA A 159 19.48 -10.23 -6.68
CA ALA A 159 19.34 -11.58 -6.13
C ALA A 159 18.54 -12.52 -7.05
N ARG A 160 17.50 -12.02 -7.72
CA ARG A 160 16.72 -12.77 -8.72
C ARG A 160 17.56 -13.13 -9.94
N LYS A 161 18.32 -12.17 -10.49
CA LYS A 161 19.23 -12.41 -11.63
C LYS A 161 20.34 -13.40 -11.30
N ALA A 162 20.76 -13.45 -10.04
CA ALA A 162 21.74 -14.42 -9.54
C ALA A 162 21.10 -15.76 -9.12
N GLU A 163 19.82 -15.98 -9.41
CA GLU A 163 19.05 -17.21 -9.08
C GLU A 163 19.06 -17.58 -7.58
N ARG A 164 19.36 -16.61 -6.70
CA ARG A 164 19.35 -16.82 -5.24
C ARG A 164 17.94 -16.92 -4.68
N ILE A 165 16.98 -16.26 -5.32
CA ILE A 165 15.55 -16.26 -5.00
C ILE A 165 14.73 -16.31 -6.30
N GLY A 166 13.57 -16.94 -6.29
CA GLY A 166 12.64 -16.94 -7.43
C GLY A 166 11.71 -15.71 -7.43
N ASN A 167 11.17 -15.34 -6.27
CA ASN A 167 10.30 -14.18 -6.08
C ASN A 167 10.64 -13.45 -4.78
N SER A 168 10.15 -12.22 -4.61
CA SER A 168 10.46 -11.39 -3.43
C SER A 168 9.99 -11.99 -2.10
N LEU A 169 8.89 -12.75 -2.09
CA LEU A 169 8.41 -13.41 -0.87
C LEU A 169 9.32 -14.56 -0.43
N GLU A 170 10.21 -15.08 -1.28
CA GLU A 170 11.26 -16.02 -0.86
C GLU A 170 12.43 -15.34 -0.15
N ALA A 171 12.46 -14.00 -0.09
CA ALA A 171 13.57 -13.26 0.46
C ALA A 171 13.41 -12.94 1.96
N SER A 172 14.55 -12.94 2.64
CA SER A 172 14.80 -12.24 3.89
C SER A 172 15.83 -11.15 3.64
N VAL A 173 15.56 -9.94 4.13
CA VAL A 173 16.40 -8.77 3.92
C VAL A 173 17.04 -8.35 5.24
N VAL A 174 18.36 -8.27 5.27
CA VAL A 174 19.08 -7.58 6.36
C VAL A 174 19.38 -6.17 5.88
N LEU A 175 18.77 -5.18 6.52
CA LEU A 175 19.09 -3.77 6.31
C LEU A 175 20.19 -3.35 7.27
N ARG A 176 21.34 -2.94 6.73
CA ARG A 176 22.37 -2.25 7.49
C ARG A 176 22.05 -0.76 7.42
N VAL A 177 21.69 -0.19 8.56
CA VAL A 177 21.06 1.13 8.68
C VAL A 177 22.04 2.15 9.24
N PRO A 178 22.27 3.29 8.56
CA PRO A 178 23.07 4.38 9.09
C PRO A 178 22.35 5.06 10.26
N SER A 179 23.10 5.72 11.14
CA SER A 179 22.55 6.38 12.34
C SER A 179 21.43 7.38 12.03
N SER A 180 21.51 8.08 10.89
CA SER A 180 20.52 9.07 10.44
C SER A 180 19.12 8.49 10.17
N GLN A 181 19.01 7.22 9.79
CA GLN A 181 17.75 6.56 9.46
C GLN A 181 17.31 5.52 10.50
N GLN A 182 18.13 5.32 11.53
CA GLN A 182 17.98 4.21 12.45
C GLN A 182 16.68 4.29 13.26
N GLU A 183 16.34 5.47 13.76
CA GLU A 183 15.10 5.66 14.54
C GLU A 183 13.86 5.51 13.67
N LEU A 184 13.88 6.02 12.43
CA LEU A 184 12.79 5.88 11.47
C LEU A 184 12.53 4.41 11.11
N LEU A 185 13.56 3.66 10.69
CA LEU A 185 13.37 2.27 10.28
C LEU A 185 13.02 1.36 11.46
N LYS A 186 13.53 1.65 12.67
CA LYS A 186 13.09 0.97 13.89
C LYS A 186 11.61 1.23 14.18
N LYS A 187 11.14 2.47 14.05
CA LYS A 187 9.73 2.85 14.25
C LYS A 187 8.78 2.02 13.39
N TYR A 188 9.13 1.81 12.11
CA TYR A 188 8.32 1.07 11.14
C TYR A 188 8.75 -0.39 10.91
N LYS A 189 9.53 -0.98 11.82
CA LYS A 189 10.15 -2.30 11.64
C LYS A 189 9.14 -3.41 11.30
N LYS A 190 7.92 -3.33 11.83
CA LYS A 190 6.89 -4.38 11.65
C LYS A 190 6.24 -4.31 10.27
N GLU A 191 6.22 -3.12 9.68
CA GLU A 191 5.61 -2.80 8.40
C GLU A 191 6.57 -3.06 7.23
N LEU A 192 7.89 -3.00 7.47
CA LEU A 192 8.92 -3.17 6.43
C LEU A 192 8.78 -4.45 5.59
N PRO A 193 8.50 -5.64 6.13
CA PRO A 193 8.33 -6.83 5.30
C PRO A 193 7.20 -6.67 4.28
N SER A 194 6.08 -6.06 4.68
CA SER A 194 4.96 -5.79 3.78
C SER A 194 5.32 -4.71 2.76
N LEU A 195 5.98 -3.64 3.21
CA LEU A 195 6.41 -2.53 2.35
C LEU A 195 7.35 -2.99 1.23
N PHE A 196 8.29 -3.89 1.53
CA PHE A 196 9.26 -4.43 0.58
C PHE A 196 8.79 -5.69 -0.14
N ILE A 197 7.64 -6.25 0.26
CA ILE A 197 7.06 -7.49 -0.28
C ILE A 197 8.04 -8.66 -0.12
N VAL A 198 8.54 -8.84 1.10
CA VAL A 198 9.47 -9.91 1.50
C VAL A 198 8.97 -10.61 2.76
N SER A 199 9.46 -11.82 3.04
CA SER A 199 8.99 -12.60 4.19
C SER A 199 9.58 -12.14 5.53
N ALA A 200 10.76 -11.53 5.51
CA ALA A 200 11.41 -11.06 6.72
C ALA A 200 12.32 -9.86 6.46
N VAL A 201 12.40 -8.97 7.45
CA VAL A 201 13.33 -7.85 7.47
C VAL A 201 14.00 -7.80 8.84
N GLU A 202 15.33 -7.76 8.84
CA GLU A 202 16.15 -7.54 10.03
C GLU A 202 16.88 -6.21 9.91
N LEU A 203 16.96 -5.47 11.01
CA LEU A 203 17.68 -4.21 11.07
C LEU A 203 18.97 -4.40 11.84
N GLN A 204 20.10 -4.05 11.22
CA GLN A 204 21.41 -4.00 11.83
C GLN A 204 21.91 -2.56 11.78
N SER A 205 22.57 -2.11 12.84
CA SER A 205 23.20 -0.78 12.83
C SER A 205 24.52 -0.87 12.08
N GLN A 206 24.90 0.18 11.37
CA GLN A 206 26.22 0.27 10.77
C GLN A 206 26.87 1.63 10.96
N SER A 207 28.20 1.65 10.80
CA SER A 207 29.03 2.86 10.86
C SER A 207 29.12 3.61 9.53
N GLY A 208 28.72 2.98 8.42
CA GLY A 208 28.64 3.64 7.11
C GLY A 208 27.51 4.68 7.04
N GLU A 209 27.60 5.60 6.09
CA GLU A 209 26.63 6.69 5.92
C GLU A 209 25.43 6.29 5.05
N GLU A 210 25.57 5.27 4.20
CA GLU A 210 24.52 4.82 3.29
C GLU A 210 23.69 3.68 3.87
N LEU A 211 22.47 3.49 3.35
CA LEU A 211 21.65 2.31 3.63
C LEU A 211 22.09 1.16 2.71
N GLU A 212 22.34 -0.01 3.30
CA GLU A 212 22.65 -1.23 2.54
C GLU A 212 21.61 -2.32 2.81
N ALA A 213 21.32 -3.12 1.78
CA ALA A 213 20.39 -4.23 1.87
C ALA A 213 21.08 -5.52 1.42
N GLU A 214 21.04 -6.53 2.27
CA GLU A 214 21.58 -7.86 1.98
C GLU A 214 20.41 -8.84 1.86
N VAL A 215 20.33 -9.54 0.71
CA VAL A 215 19.22 -10.43 0.38
C VAL A 215 19.66 -11.89 0.46
N SER A 216 18.93 -12.66 1.26
CA SER A 216 19.08 -14.11 1.42
C SER A 216 17.73 -14.83 1.32
N LYS A 217 17.71 -16.16 1.29
CA LYS A 217 16.45 -16.92 1.35
C LYS A 217 15.83 -16.82 2.74
N ALA A 218 14.52 -16.59 2.78
CA ALA A 218 13.76 -16.58 4.01
C ALA A 218 13.74 -17.96 4.67
N PRO A 219 13.83 -18.03 6.01
CA PRO A 219 13.82 -19.29 6.73
C PRO A 219 12.43 -19.94 6.76
N GLY A 220 12.41 -21.25 6.95
CA GLY A 220 11.18 -22.03 7.07
C GLY A 220 10.61 -22.47 5.72
N SER A 221 9.28 -22.51 5.61
CA SER A 221 8.59 -23.01 4.41
C SER A 221 7.50 -22.06 3.95
N LYS A 222 7.15 -22.15 2.66
CA LYS A 222 6.10 -21.34 2.04
C LYS A 222 4.73 -21.63 2.64
N CYS A 223 4.04 -20.59 3.10
CA CYS A 223 2.62 -20.67 3.43
C CYS A 223 1.79 -20.78 2.16
N GLN A 224 0.90 -21.77 2.07
CA GLN A 224 0.09 -21.99 0.86
C GLN A 224 -1.02 -20.95 0.65
N ARG A 225 -1.29 -20.08 1.64
CA ARG A 225 -2.32 -19.04 1.55
C ARG A 225 -1.77 -17.67 1.22
N CYS A 226 -0.84 -17.15 2.02
CA CYS A 226 -0.25 -15.82 1.79
C CYS A 226 1.11 -15.84 1.09
N TRP A 227 1.64 -17.02 0.77
CA TRP A 227 2.92 -17.25 0.09
C TRP A 227 4.18 -16.73 0.80
N ASN A 228 4.05 -16.09 1.95
CA ASN A 228 5.16 -15.77 2.82
C ASN A 228 5.81 -17.05 3.38
N PHE A 229 7.12 -17.03 3.52
CA PHE A 229 7.91 -18.05 4.17
C PHE A 229 7.93 -17.81 5.67
N SER A 230 7.71 -18.88 6.42
CA SER A 230 7.70 -18.80 7.88
C SER A 230 8.22 -20.10 8.50
N PRO A 231 9.06 -20.02 9.56
CA PRO A 231 9.43 -21.17 10.37
C PRO A 231 8.25 -21.84 11.10
N TYR A 232 7.09 -21.17 11.14
CA TYR A 232 5.87 -21.70 11.74
C TYR A 232 5.14 -22.72 10.84
N VAL A 233 5.36 -22.69 9.53
CA VAL A 233 4.72 -23.65 8.63
C VAL A 233 5.15 -25.07 9.03
N GLY A 234 4.18 -25.98 9.18
CA GLY A 234 4.37 -27.34 9.67
C GLY A 234 4.26 -27.50 11.20
N LYS A 235 4.05 -26.42 11.97
CA LYS A 235 3.92 -26.49 13.44
C LYS A 235 2.51 -26.81 13.93
N SER A 236 1.47 -26.43 13.19
CA SER A 236 0.07 -26.73 13.52
C SER A 236 -0.32 -28.10 12.97
N SER A 237 -0.92 -28.94 13.81
CA SER A 237 -1.45 -30.24 13.39
C SER A 237 -2.71 -30.11 12.52
N GLU A 238 -3.53 -29.08 12.79
CA GLU A 238 -4.78 -28.82 12.08
C GLU A 238 -4.54 -28.08 10.76
N TYR A 239 -3.58 -27.15 10.73
CA TYR A 239 -3.25 -26.34 9.55
C TYR A 239 -1.76 -26.38 9.19
N PRO A 240 -1.20 -27.54 8.82
CA PRO A 240 0.24 -27.73 8.64
C PRO A 240 0.85 -26.90 7.49
N HIS A 241 0.05 -26.46 6.53
CA HIS A 241 0.51 -25.70 5.36
C HIS A 241 0.41 -24.17 5.54
N PHE A 242 -0.02 -23.68 6.70
CA PHE A 242 -0.24 -22.26 6.97
C PHE A 242 0.78 -21.67 7.94
N CYS A 243 1.11 -20.40 7.73
CA CYS A 243 1.79 -19.61 8.75
C CYS A 243 0.78 -19.22 9.85
N LYS A 244 1.29 -18.79 11.01
CA LYS A 244 0.48 -18.47 12.19
C LYS A 244 -0.68 -17.50 11.88
N ARG A 245 -0.40 -16.42 11.15
CA ARG A 245 -1.41 -15.43 10.73
C ARG A 245 -2.54 -16.05 9.92
N CYS A 246 -2.19 -16.86 8.92
CA CYS A 246 -3.18 -17.48 8.04
C CYS A 246 -4.02 -18.54 8.76
N GLU A 247 -3.41 -19.30 9.68
CA GLU A 247 -4.14 -20.21 10.55
C GLU A 247 -5.18 -19.46 11.40
N GLU A 248 -4.77 -18.38 12.07
CA GLU A 248 -5.68 -17.56 12.89
C GLU A 248 -6.86 -17.04 12.05
N VAL A 249 -6.61 -16.53 10.84
CA VAL A 249 -7.67 -16.06 9.95
C VAL A 249 -8.60 -17.19 9.52
N VAL A 250 -8.08 -18.35 9.13
CA VAL A 250 -8.92 -19.47 8.68
C VAL A 250 -9.79 -20.00 9.82
N LYS A 251 -9.27 -20.06 11.05
CA LYS A 251 -10.06 -20.43 12.24
C LYS A 251 -11.26 -19.52 12.45
N THR A 252 -11.13 -18.22 12.21
CA THR A 252 -12.26 -17.27 12.33
C THR A 252 -13.32 -17.40 11.24
N ILE A 253 -13.04 -18.08 10.12
CA ILE A 253 -14.01 -18.33 9.05
C ILE A 253 -14.78 -19.63 9.29
N ASN A 254 -14.12 -20.61 9.90
CA ASN A 254 -14.68 -21.93 10.21
C ASN A 254 -15.41 -21.99 11.57
N SER A 255 -15.51 -20.87 12.28
CA SER A 255 -16.27 -20.72 13.54
C SER A 255 -17.55 -19.92 13.30
#